data_AF-A0A8G1UAJ0-F1
#
_entry.id   AF-A0A8G1UAJ0-F1
#
_cell.length_a   1.000
_cell.length_b   1.000
_cell.length_c   1.000
_cell.angle_alpha   90.00
_cell.angle_beta   90.00
_cell.angle_gamma   90.00
#
_symmetry.space_group_name_H-M   'P 1'
#
loop_
_entity.id
_entity.type
_entity.pdbx_description
1 polymer ?
#
loop_
_entity_poly.entity_id
_entity_poly.type
_entity_poly.pdbx_seq_one_letter_code
_entity_poly.pdbx_strand_id
1 'polypeptide(L)'
;MLEAWGEDALPALPDLLPLLADSWTALHVVRVLQAIGTAAAPAAPALRTCQVLDYPGNHSFVASTAAYITMDREARLRMIGDAVTATEEPDYRQIGALAEFGSDAAPHAHRVRLAMENSTDYSRLSAAITLWSITGRTEPSIHVLEEFVVPVATGGDSYGFFRDTLQALVRMGEITPAIRAALLTIHQLDRRLSTEGGYPAILRDDELRGLIELALACGDTDSRETC
;
A
#
# COMPACT_ATOMS: atom_id res chain seq x y z
N MET A 1 15.02 -3.33 -3.49
CA MET A 1 15.12 -1.85 -3.50
C MET A 1 15.23 -1.37 -2.07
N LEU A 2 15.99 -0.30 -1.81
CA LEU A 2 16.24 0.21 -0.47
C LEU A 2 14.96 0.73 0.24
N GLU A 3 13.97 1.19 -0.53
CA GLU A 3 12.64 1.58 -0.04
C GLU A 3 11.95 0.44 0.73
N ALA A 4 12.12 -0.81 0.29
CA ALA A 4 11.50 -1.97 0.93
C ALA A 4 12.07 -2.27 2.33
N TRP A 5 13.18 -1.62 2.71
CA TRP A 5 13.79 -1.78 4.03
C TRP A 5 13.20 -0.82 5.08
N GLY A 6 12.39 0.16 4.66
CA GLY A 6 11.75 1.11 5.59
C GLY A 6 12.78 1.80 6.49
N GLU A 7 12.55 1.76 7.81
CA GLU A 7 13.45 2.37 8.80
C GLU A 7 14.86 1.76 8.83
N ASP A 8 15.03 0.49 8.41
CA ASP A 8 16.35 -0.16 8.36
C ASP A 8 17.29 0.47 7.31
N ALA A 9 16.74 1.28 6.39
CA ALA A 9 17.52 2.07 5.44
C ALA A 9 18.15 3.34 6.06
N LEU A 10 17.83 3.68 7.32
CA LEU A 10 18.32 4.89 7.98
C LEU A 10 19.85 5.07 7.93
N PRO A 11 20.69 4.03 8.11
CA PRO A 11 22.14 4.18 8.02
C PRO A 11 22.66 4.64 6.65
N ALA A 12 21.87 4.45 5.59
CA ALA A 12 22.23 4.84 4.22
C ALA A 12 21.94 6.32 3.92
N LEU A 13 21.29 7.07 4.82
CA LEU A 13 20.95 8.48 4.60
C LEU A 13 22.14 9.33 4.10
N PRO A 14 23.35 9.26 4.70
CA PRO A 14 24.46 10.09 4.24
C PRO A 14 24.81 9.89 2.76
N ASP A 15 24.67 8.67 2.24
CA ASP A 15 24.98 8.33 0.84
C ASP A 15 23.81 8.68 -0.11
N LEU A 16 22.58 8.68 0.40
CA LEU A 16 21.37 8.98 -0.37
C LEU A 16 21.14 10.49 -0.56
N LEU A 17 21.40 11.32 0.45
CA LEU A 17 21.09 12.74 0.39
C LEU A 17 21.77 13.50 -0.76
N PRO A 18 23.04 13.21 -1.13
CA PRO A 18 23.67 13.83 -2.31
C PRO A 18 22.92 13.55 -3.62
N LEU A 19 22.23 12.41 -3.72
CA LEU A 19 21.49 12.00 -4.92
C LEU A 19 20.19 12.80 -5.12
N LEU A 20 19.74 13.59 -4.15
CA LEU A 20 18.62 14.54 -4.31
C LEU A 20 18.97 15.69 -5.27
N ALA A 21 20.25 15.92 -5.55
CA ALA A 21 20.70 16.93 -6.50
C ALA A 21 20.61 16.46 -7.97
N ASP A 22 20.41 15.17 -8.22
CA ASP A 22 20.22 14.63 -9.57
C ASP A 22 18.74 14.32 -9.83
N SER A 23 18.18 14.95 -10.87
CA SER A 23 16.77 14.82 -11.25
C SER A 23 16.33 13.40 -11.59
N TRP A 24 17.26 12.52 -12.00
CA TRP A 24 16.95 11.13 -12.33
C TRP A 24 16.84 10.25 -11.08
N THR A 25 17.67 10.51 -10.06
CA THR A 25 17.66 9.73 -8.81
C THR A 25 16.76 10.32 -7.73
N ALA A 26 16.49 11.63 -7.76
CA ALA A 26 15.81 12.35 -6.69
C ALA A 26 14.48 11.70 -6.26
N LEU A 27 13.61 11.30 -7.19
CA LEU A 27 12.33 10.68 -6.84
C LEU A 27 12.47 9.32 -6.16
N HIS A 28 13.50 8.55 -6.52
CA HIS A 28 13.78 7.27 -5.84
C HIS A 28 14.24 7.52 -4.41
N VAL A 29 15.09 8.52 -4.19
CA VAL A 29 15.53 8.91 -2.83
C VAL A 29 14.35 9.42 -2.01
N VAL A 30 13.48 10.24 -2.58
CA VAL A 30 12.28 10.76 -1.90
C VAL A 30 11.37 9.61 -1.45
N ARG A 31 11.19 8.56 -2.26
CA ARG A 31 10.46 7.34 -1.85
C ARG A 31 11.12 6.60 -0.69
N VAL A 32 12.45 6.48 -0.69
CA VAL A 32 13.18 5.88 0.43
C VAL A 32 13.00 6.71 1.71
N LEU A 33 13.11 8.04 1.62
CA LEU A 33 12.88 8.94 2.76
C LEU A 33 11.45 8.83 3.30
N GLN A 34 10.46 8.71 2.41
CA GLN A 34 9.07 8.48 2.79
C GLN A 34 8.91 7.13 3.51
N ALA A 35 9.56 6.07 3.04
CA ALA A 35 9.52 4.74 3.64
C ALA A 35 10.24 4.65 5.00
N ILE A 36 11.35 5.40 5.19
CA ILE A 36 12.01 5.56 6.50
C ILE A 36 11.08 6.30 7.49
N GLY A 37 10.21 7.17 6.98
CA GLY A 37 9.25 7.92 7.79
C GLY A 37 9.89 9.02 8.64
N THR A 38 9.41 9.21 9.87
CA THR A 38 9.84 10.33 10.73
C THR A 38 11.31 10.22 11.17
N ALA A 39 11.91 9.03 11.13
CA ALA A 39 13.34 8.87 11.39
C ALA A 39 14.21 9.61 10.34
N ALA A 40 13.65 9.89 9.15
CA ALA A 40 14.29 10.69 8.12
C ALA A 40 14.17 12.20 8.33
N ALA A 41 13.59 12.70 9.44
CA ALA A 41 13.47 14.13 9.73
C ALA A 41 14.76 14.96 9.48
N PRO A 42 15.99 14.47 9.78
CA PRO A 42 17.22 15.18 9.46
C PRO A 42 17.43 15.48 7.97
N ALA A 43 16.76 14.77 7.06
CA ALA A 43 16.80 14.96 5.62
C ALA A 43 15.94 16.14 5.11
N ALA A 44 15.04 16.68 5.93
CA ALA A 44 14.10 17.72 5.51
C ALA A 44 14.77 18.97 4.90
N PRO A 45 15.95 19.45 5.37
CA PRO A 45 16.67 20.52 4.70
C PRO A 45 17.10 20.19 3.27
N ALA A 46 17.54 18.95 3.01
CA ALA A 46 17.97 18.51 1.70
C ALA A 46 16.80 18.40 0.71
N LEU A 47 15.60 18.06 1.18
CA LEU A 47 14.38 18.06 0.37
C LEU A 47 14.00 19.46 -0.15
N ARG A 48 14.36 20.53 0.57
CA ARG A 48 14.11 21.91 0.09
C ARG A 48 14.97 22.30 -1.10
N THR A 49 16.11 21.66 -1.27
CA THR A 49 17.05 21.90 -2.39
C THR A 49 17.01 20.77 -3.42
N CYS A 50 16.07 19.83 -3.28
CA CYS A 50 15.90 18.69 -4.16
C CYS A 50 15.61 19.16 -5.59
N GLN A 51 16.33 18.59 -6.56
CA GLN A 51 16.11 18.84 -7.98
C GLN A 51 15.29 17.69 -8.56
N VAL A 52 14.10 18.00 -9.06
CA VAL A 52 13.24 17.05 -9.77
C VAL A 52 12.95 17.57 -11.16
N LEU A 53 12.61 16.67 -12.09
CA LEU A 53 12.07 17.08 -13.40
C LEU A 53 10.84 17.96 -13.18
N ASP A 54 10.75 19.04 -13.98
CA ASP A 54 9.72 20.09 -13.89
C ASP A 54 8.34 19.55 -14.28
N TYR A 55 7.75 18.83 -13.34
CA TYR A 55 6.42 18.27 -13.39
C TYR A 55 5.73 18.59 -12.06
N PRO A 56 4.53 19.20 -12.05
CA PRO A 56 3.86 19.63 -10.83
C PRO A 56 3.70 18.51 -9.79
N GLY A 57 3.45 17.27 -10.25
CA GLY A 57 3.34 16.10 -9.37
C GLY A 57 4.63 15.77 -8.62
N ASN A 58 5.80 16.02 -9.21
CA ASN A 58 7.09 15.76 -8.58
C ASN A 58 7.36 16.75 -7.46
N HIS A 59 7.13 18.05 -7.71
CA HIS A 59 7.28 19.09 -6.71
C HIS A 59 6.31 18.89 -5.55
N SER A 60 5.06 18.54 -5.85
CA SER A 60 4.06 18.19 -4.85
C SER A 60 4.51 17.00 -3.98
N PHE A 61 5.07 15.96 -4.60
CA PHE A 61 5.55 14.78 -3.90
C PHE A 61 6.76 15.06 -2.98
N VAL A 62 7.72 15.88 -3.42
CA VAL A 62 8.85 16.32 -2.59
C VAL A 62 8.34 17.14 -1.40
N ALA A 63 7.45 18.10 -1.65
CA ALA A 63 6.91 18.97 -0.61
C ALA A 63 6.09 18.19 0.42
N SER A 64 5.23 17.26 -0.02
CA SER A 64 4.44 16.42 0.87
C SER A 64 5.32 15.47 1.69
N THR A 65 6.37 14.92 1.10
CA THR A 65 7.34 14.08 1.83
C THR A 65 8.09 14.88 2.90
N ALA A 66 8.55 16.09 2.57
CA ALA A 66 9.23 16.96 3.54
C ALA A 66 8.33 17.32 4.74
N ALA A 67 7.05 17.58 4.47
CA ALA A 67 6.06 17.77 5.52
C ALA A 67 5.86 16.49 6.35
N TYR A 68 5.67 15.35 5.68
CA TYR A 68 5.42 14.06 6.31
C TYR A 68 6.53 13.64 7.29
N ILE A 69 7.81 13.72 6.89
CA ILE A 69 8.91 13.26 7.75
C ILE A 69 9.18 14.18 8.96
N THR A 70 8.63 15.39 8.98
CA THR A 70 8.85 16.37 10.06
C THR A 70 7.65 16.54 11.00
N MET A 71 6.45 16.16 10.54
CA MET A 71 5.24 16.25 11.35
C MET A 71 5.17 15.11 12.37
N ASP A 72 4.70 15.44 13.58
CA ASP A 72 4.29 14.42 14.53
C ASP A 72 3.10 13.60 14.00
N ARG A 73 2.88 12.42 14.59
CA ARG A 73 1.82 11.49 14.16
C ARG A 73 0.44 12.14 14.17
N GLU A 74 0.13 12.97 15.15
CA GLU A 74 -1.20 13.59 15.28
C GLU A 74 -1.42 14.68 14.21
N ALA A 75 -0.41 15.50 13.96
CA ALA A 75 -0.42 16.51 12.89
C ALA A 75 -0.56 15.87 11.51
N ARG A 76 0.11 14.74 11.26
CA ARG A 76 -0.06 13.98 10.01
C ARG A 76 -1.46 13.43 9.86
N LEU A 77 -2.01 12.83 10.91
CA LEU A 77 -3.38 12.31 10.91
C LEU A 77 -4.38 13.43 10.58
N ARG A 78 -4.26 14.59 11.24
CA ARG A 78 -5.12 15.76 10.94
C ARG A 78 -4.99 16.21 9.49
N MET A 79 -3.77 16.40 8.99
CA MET A 79 -3.53 16.83 7.62
C MET A 79 -4.14 15.87 6.58
N ILE A 80 -3.93 14.56 6.74
CA ILE A 80 -4.46 13.54 5.83
C ILE A 80 -5.98 13.45 5.96
N GLY A 81 -6.50 13.48 7.19
CA GLY A 81 -7.92 13.48 7.49
C GLY A 81 -8.66 14.66 6.87
N ASP A 82 -8.08 15.86 6.94
CA ASP A 82 -8.61 17.07 6.32
C ASP A 82 -8.63 16.94 4.80
N ALA A 83 -7.55 16.42 4.20
CA ALA A 83 -7.49 16.20 2.75
C ALA A 83 -8.56 15.22 2.26
N VAL A 84 -8.79 14.12 2.98
CA VAL A 84 -9.83 13.12 2.66
C VAL A 84 -11.25 13.70 2.83
N THR A 85 -11.41 14.66 3.73
CA THR A 85 -12.71 15.30 3.99
C THR A 85 -13.01 16.44 3.01
N ALA A 86 -11.98 17.14 2.51
CA ALA A 86 -12.13 18.33 1.69
C ALA A 86 -12.64 18.04 0.26
N THR A 87 -12.48 16.82 -0.25
CA THR A 87 -12.87 16.43 -1.61
C THR A 87 -13.99 15.41 -1.58
N GLU A 88 -14.94 15.48 -2.53
CA GLU A 88 -16.03 14.50 -2.67
C GLU A 88 -15.54 13.12 -3.14
N GLU A 89 -14.47 13.09 -3.94
CA GLU A 89 -13.80 11.87 -4.41
C GLU A 89 -12.31 11.94 -4.05
N PRO A 90 -11.92 11.53 -2.83
CA PRO A 90 -10.51 11.51 -2.44
C PRO A 90 -9.75 10.47 -3.25
N ASP A 91 -8.51 10.80 -3.60
CA ASP A 91 -7.62 9.89 -4.33
C ASP A 91 -7.27 8.67 -3.46
N TYR A 92 -7.02 7.52 -4.08
CA TYR A 92 -6.70 6.26 -3.40
C TYR A 92 -5.48 6.40 -2.47
N ARG A 93 -4.53 7.30 -2.78
CA ARG A 93 -3.35 7.57 -1.95
C ARG A 93 -3.72 8.26 -0.65
N GLN A 94 -4.64 9.23 -0.72
CA GLN A 94 -5.10 9.98 0.45
C GLN A 94 -5.87 9.07 1.39
N ILE A 95 -6.73 8.22 0.83
CA ILE A 95 -7.46 7.21 1.59
C ILE A 95 -6.48 6.21 2.22
N GLY A 96 -5.58 5.63 1.40
CA GLY A 96 -4.63 4.60 1.83
C GLY A 96 -3.69 5.06 2.94
N ALA A 97 -3.29 6.34 2.93
CA ALA A 97 -2.44 6.93 3.97
C ALA A 97 -3.08 6.89 5.37
N LEU A 98 -4.42 6.88 5.48
CA LEU A 98 -5.10 6.73 6.77
C LEU A 98 -4.87 5.34 7.40
N ALA A 99 -4.56 4.32 6.59
CA ALA A 99 -4.33 2.97 7.09
C ALA A 99 -3.11 2.88 8.02
N GLU A 100 -2.11 3.75 7.88
CA GLU A 100 -0.92 3.85 8.74
C GLU A 100 -1.25 4.24 10.19
N PHE A 101 -2.44 4.82 10.40
CA PHE A 101 -2.90 5.28 11.72
C PHE A 101 -3.74 4.23 12.45
N GLY A 102 -4.18 3.18 11.75
CA GLY A 102 -5.05 2.15 12.33
C GLY A 102 -6.25 2.76 13.04
N SER A 103 -6.53 2.31 14.25
CA SER A 103 -7.66 2.79 15.06
C SER A 103 -7.63 4.29 15.39
N ASP A 104 -6.46 4.96 15.35
CA ASP A 104 -6.38 6.40 15.59
C ASP A 104 -7.14 7.19 14.51
N ALA A 105 -7.26 6.64 13.30
CA ALA A 105 -8.03 7.22 12.20
C ALA A 105 -9.54 6.88 12.26
N ALA A 106 -10.04 6.32 13.37
CA ALA A 106 -11.47 6.04 13.58
C ALA A 106 -12.43 7.20 13.25
N PRO A 107 -12.10 8.49 13.53
CA PRO A 107 -12.95 9.61 13.12
C PRO A 107 -13.23 9.70 11.62
N HIS A 108 -12.36 9.13 10.78
CA HIS A 108 -12.50 9.14 9.31
C HIS A 108 -13.18 7.88 8.75
N ALA A 109 -13.52 6.89 9.60
CA ALA A 109 -14.06 5.60 9.15
C ALA A 109 -15.34 5.74 8.30
N HIS A 110 -16.23 6.68 8.64
CA HIS A 110 -17.44 6.92 7.86
C HIS A 110 -17.11 7.40 6.45
N ARG A 111 -16.15 8.31 6.32
CA ARG A 111 -15.74 8.88 5.05
C ARG A 111 -15.07 7.83 4.16
N VAL A 112 -14.20 7.01 4.74
CA VAL A 112 -13.55 5.88 4.07
C VAL A 112 -14.59 4.87 3.60
N ARG A 113 -15.59 4.55 4.42
CA ARG A 113 -16.70 3.67 4.00
C ARG A 113 -17.49 4.22 2.82
N LEU A 114 -17.81 5.52 2.80
CA LEU A 114 -18.46 6.14 1.65
C LEU A 114 -17.60 6.08 0.38
N ALA A 115 -16.28 6.27 0.51
CA ALA A 115 -15.38 6.10 -0.63
C ALA A 115 -15.35 4.63 -1.12
N MET A 116 -15.32 3.66 -0.20
CA MET A 116 -15.41 2.25 -0.56
C MET A 116 -16.74 1.91 -1.27
N GLU A 117 -17.86 2.49 -0.84
CA GLU A 117 -19.17 2.25 -1.43
C GLU A 117 -19.32 2.88 -2.83
N ASN A 118 -18.77 4.08 -3.04
CA ASN A 118 -19.03 4.91 -4.23
C ASN A 118 -17.90 4.91 -5.27
N SER A 119 -16.68 4.47 -4.92
CA SER A 119 -15.56 4.43 -5.86
C SER A 119 -15.46 3.09 -6.60
N THR A 120 -14.71 3.10 -7.71
CA THR A 120 -14.30 1.90 -8.45
C THR A 120 -12.79 1.64 -8.31
N ASP A 121 -12.34 0.48 -8.78
CA ASP A 121 -10.93 0.14 -8.98
C ASP A 121 -10.07 0.39 -7.72
N TYR A 122 -8.94 1.09 -7.88
CA TYR A 122 -7.93 1.22 -6.84
C TYR A 122 -8.39 2.06 -5.64
N SER A 123 -9.26 3.03 -5.85
CA SER A 123 -9.86 3.81 -4.75
C SER A 123 -10.78 2.94 -3.90
N ARG A 124 -11.54 2.03 -4.52
CA ARG A 124 -12.39 1.07 -3.80
C ARG A 124 -11.56 0.09 -2.98
N LEU A 125 -10.53 -0.51 -3.58
CA LEU A 125 -9.61 -1.43 -2.89
C LEU A 125 -8.89 -0.73 -1.72
N SER A 126 -8.31 0.45 -1.98
CA SER A 126 -7.60 1.24 -0.96
C SER A 126 -8.54 1.60 0.20
N ALA A 127 -9.78 1.98 -0.08
CA ALA A 127 -10.78 2.27 0.93
C ALA A 127 -11.17 1.03 1.76
N ALA A 128 -11.30 -0.14 1.15
CA ALA A 128 -11.58 -1.38 1.87
C ALA A 128 -10.44 -1.77 2.82
N ILE A 129 -9.19 -1.74 2.34
CA ILE A 129 -8.00 -2.04 3.18
C ILE A 129 -7.89 -1.02 4.32
N THR A 130 -8.11 0.25 4.01
CA THR A 130 -8.07 1.33 5.00
C THR A 130 -9.17 1.19 6.05
N LEU A 131 -10.41 0.87 5.64
CA LEU A 131 -11.54 0.68 6.55
C LEU A 131 -11.28 -0.47 7.52
N TRP A 132 -10.70 -1.58 7.04
CA TRP A 132 -10.28 -2.67 7.89
C TRP A 132 -9.19 -2.23 8.87
N SER A 133 -8.14 -1.55 8.41
CA SER A 133 -7.07 -1.06 9.29
C SER A 133 -7.60 -0.14 10.40
N ILE A 134 -8.58 0.71 10.08
CA ILE A 134 -9.20 1.64 11.03
C ILE A 134 -10.10 0.93 12.04
N THR A 135 -10.89 -0.06 11.59
CA THR A 135 -11.96 -0.63 12.40
C THR A 135 -11.62 -1.98 13.02
N GLY A 136 -10.58 -2.65 12.52
CA GLY A 136 -10.23 -4.03 12.86
C GLY A 136 -11.26 -5.07 12.39
N ARG A 137 -12.33 -4.67 11.70
CA ARG A 137 -13.40 -5.57 11.24
C ARG A 137 -13.12 -6.02 9.81
N THR A 138 -13.14 -7.33 9.58
CA THR A 138 -12.91 -7.93 8.26
C THR A 138 -14.08 -7.64 7.33
N GLU A 139 -15.33 -7.72 7.81
CA GLU A 139 -16.48 -7.21 7.09
C GLU A 139 -16.64 -5.69 7.24
N PRO A 140 -17.00 -4.98 6.15
CA PRO A 140 -17.33 -5.48 4.81
C PRO A 140 -16.11 -5.63 3.87
N SER A 141 -14.91 -5.23 4.30
CA SER A 141 -13.72 -5.12 3.47
C SER A 141 -13.34 -6.41 2.75
N ILE A 142 -13.49 -7.57 3.39
CA ILE A 142 -13.10 -8.86 2.84
C ILE A 142 -13.85 -9.21 1.55
N HIS A 143 -15.12 -8.79 1.42
CA HIS A 143 -15.89 -8.98 0.19
C HIS A 143 -15.40 -8.09 -0.95
N VAL A 144 -14.95 -6.87 -0.65
CA VAL A 144 -14.31 -6.03 -1.67
C VAL A 144 -13.01 -6.67 -2.12
N LEU A 145 -12.19 -7.19 -1.20
CA LEU A 145 -10.93 -7.87 -1.57
C LEU A 145 -11.19 -9.10 -2.45
N GLU A 146 -12.29 -9.84 -2.24
CA GLU A 146 -12.72 -10.94 -3.09
C GLU A 146 -12.93 -10.51 -4.55
N GLU A 147 -13.52 -9.32 -4.79
CA GLU A 147 -13.71 -8.74 -6.13
C GLU A 147 -12.39 -8.57 -6.90
N PHE A 148 -11.25 -8.44 -6.20
CA PHE A 148 -9.92 -8.28 -6.81
C PHE A 148 -9.13 -9.60 -6.93
N VAL A 149 -9.48 -10.63 -6.16
CA VAL A 149 -8.81 -11.95 -6.23
C VAL A 149 -9.44 -12.84 -7.30
N VAL A 150 -10.77 -12.94 -7.31
CA VAL A 150 -11.49 -13.89 -8.18
C VAL A 150 -11.20 -13.69 -9.67
N PRO A 151 -11.17 -12.46 -10.23
CA PRO A 151 -10.90 -12.27 -11.65
C PRO A 151 -9.51 -12.75 -12.10
N VAL A 152 -8.52 -12.75 -11.21
CA VAL A 152 -7.16 -13.23 -11.52
C VAL A 152 -7.16 -14.74 -11.76
N ALA A 153 -7.98 -15.50 -11.03
CA ALA A 153 -8.15 -16.94 -11.23
C ALA A 153 -8.76 -17.28 -12.59
N THR A 154 -9.59 -16.38 -13.14
CA THR A 154 -10.22 -16.55 -14.47
C THR A 154 -9.41 -15.98 -15.63
N GLY A 155 -8.16 -15.57 -15.39
CA GLY A 155 -7.27 -15.11 -16.45
C GLY A 155 -6.96 -13.61 -16.44
N GLY A 156 -7.51 -12.83 -15.51
CA GLY A 156 -7.20 -11.40 -15.36
C GLY A 156 -5.72 -11.13 -15.10
N ASP A 157 -5.28 -9.91 -15.42
CA ASP A 157 -3.88 -9.47 -15.42
C ASP A 157 -3.62 -8.24 -14.53
N SER A 158 -4.59 -7.87 -13.68
CA SER A 158 -4.48 -6.76 -12.72
C SER A 158 -3.58 -7.07 -11.50
N TYR A 159 -2.35 -7.51 -11.75
CA TYR A 159 -1.41 -7.99 -10.73
C TYR A 159 -0.90 -6.90 -9.77
N GLY A 160 -1.06 -5.62 -10.12
CA GLY A 160 -0.80 -4.50 -9.20
C GLY A 160 -1.72 -4.54 -7.99
N PHE A 161 -3.03 -4.60 -8.24
CA PHE A 161 -4.07 -4.69 -7.21
C PHE A 161 -3.95 -5.98 -6.41
N PHE A 162 -3.63 -7.08 -7.10
CA PHE A 162 -3.53 -8.40 -6.51
C PHE A 162 -2.49 -8.47 -5.38
N ARG A 163 -1.32 -7.82 -5.53
CA ARG A 163 -0.29 -7.80 -4.48
C ARG A 163 -0.80 -7.13 -3.19
N ASP A 164 -1.40 -5.95 -3.32
CA ASP A 164 -1.89 -5.18 -2.17
C ASP A 164 -3.05 -5.92 -1.48
N THR A 165 -3.91 -6.56 -2.28
CA THR A 165 -4.96 -7.45 -1.78
C THR A 165 -4.38 -8.62 -0.99
N LEU A 166 -3.39 -9.35 -1.53
CA LEU A 166 -2.78 -10.48 -0.82
C LEU A 166 -2.13 -10.06 0.50
N GLN A 167 -1.39 -8.95 0.50
CA GLN A 167 -0.79 -8.41 1.72
C GLN A 167 -1.85 -8.06 2.77
N ALA A 168 -2.97 -7.46 2.35
CA ALA A 168 -4.08 -7.18 3.25
C ALA A 168 -4.70 -8.47 3.82
N LEU A 169 -4.93 -9.50 2.99
CA LEU A 169 -5.46 -10.79 3.44
C LEU A 169 -4.53 -11.48 4.46
N VAL A 170 -3.22 -11.50 4.21
CA VAL A 170 -2.23 -12.04 5.14
C VAL A 170 -2.29 -11.30 6.48
N ARG A 171 -2.44 -9.97 6.46
CA ARG A 171 -2.53 -9.17 7.68
C ARG A 171 -3.88 -9.27 8.40
N MET A 172 -4.97 -9.46 7.66
CA MET A 172 -6.30 -9.75 8.20
C MET A 172 -6.32 -11.10 8.91
N GLY A 173 -5.57 -12.08 8.39
CA GLY A 173 -5.54 -13.44 8.91
C GLY A 173 -6.77 -14.27 8.53
N GLU A 174 -7.68 -13.73 7.71
CA GLU A 174 -8.93 -14.35 7.30
C GLU A 174 -9.07 -14.32 5.78
N ILE A 175 -9.58 -15.41 5.20
CA ILE A 175 -9.93 -15.50 3.78
C ILE A 175 -11.30 -16.17 3.62
N THR A 176 -12.13 -15.66 2.71
CA THR A 176 -13.40 -16.31 2.36
C THR A 176 -13.15 -17.62 1.60
N PRO A 177 -14.12 -18.56 1.57
CA PRO A 177 -14.02 -19.75 0.73
C PRO A 177 -13.80 -19.45 -0.75
N ALA A 178 -14.38 -18.36 -1.27
CA ALA A 178 -14.21 -17.94 -2.66
C ALA A 178 -12.77 -17.43 -2.92
N ILE A 179 -12.22 -16.62 -2.02
CA ILE A 179 -10.81 -16.20 -2.06
C ILE A 179 -9.91 -17.43 -2.04
N ARG A 180 -10.12 -18.37 -1.10
CA ARG A 180 -9.34 -19.60 -0.99
C ARG A 180 -9.35 -20.40 -2.30
N ALA A 181 -10.52 -20.64 -2.87
CA ALA A 181 -10.66 -21.40 -4.12
C ALA A 181 -9.96 -20.71 -5.29
N ALA A 182 -10.08 -19.38 -5.39
CA ALA A 182 -9.38 -18.59 -6.40
C ALA A 182 -7.86 -18.65 -6.21
N LEU A 183 -7.35 -18.49 -4.98
CA LEU A 183 -5.92 -18.57 -4.68
C LEU A 183 -5.34 -19.95 -5.00
N LEU A 184 -6.05 -21.04 -4.67
CA LEU A 184 -5.64 -22.40 -5.06
C LEU A 184 -5.58 -22.58 -6.58
N THR A 185 -6.55 -22.01 -7.30
CA THR A 185 -6.57 -22.03 -8.77
C THR A 185 -5.37 -21.27 -9.33
N ILE A 186 -5.11 -20.05 -8.82
CA ILE A 186 -3.99 -19.21 -9.26
C ILE A 186 -2.65 -19.90 -8.97
N HIS A 187 -2.51 -20.54 -7.80
CA HIS A 187 -1.30 -21.26 -7.43
C HIS A 187 -0.97 -22.39 -8.40
N GLN A 188 -1.98 -23.05 -8.98
CA GLN A 188 -1.83 -24.13 -9.96
C GLN A 188 -1.60 -23.66 -11.40
N LEU A 189 -1.69 -22.36 -11.69
CA LEU A 189 -1.48 -21.87 -13.05
C LEU A 189 -0.01 -21.98 -13.45
N ASP A 190 0.25 -22.56 -14.62
CA ASP A 190 1.61 -22.61 -15.20
C ASP A 190 2.08 -21.26 -15.79
N ARG A 191 1.20 -20.25 -15.81
CA ARG A 191 1.54 -18.91 -16.30
C ARG A 191 2.21 -18.07 -15.20
N ARG A 192 3.08 -17.16 -15.61
CA ARG A 192 3.68 -16.16 -14.71
C ARG A 192 2.66 -15.09 -14.34
N LEU A 193 2.64 -14.68 -13.08
CA LEU A 193 1.80 -13.62 -12.53
C LEU A 193 2.45 -12.24 -12.74
N SER A 194 2.70 -11.89 -14.00
CA SER A 194 3.32 -10.61 -14.37
C SER A 194 2.81 -10.13 -15.71
N THR A 195 2.54 -8.83 -15.82
CA THR A 195 2.30 -8.14 -17.10
C THR A 195 3.61 -7.78 -17.80
N GLU A 196 4.70 -7.70 -17.04
CA GLU A 196 6.04 -7.44 -17.54
C GLU A 196 6.73 -8.74 -17.97
N GLY A 197 7.70 -8.63 -18.88
CA GLY A 197 8.57 -9.73 -19.30
C GLY A 197 9.96 -9.67 -18.65
N GLY A 198 10.79 -10.66 -18.96
CA GLY A 198 12.20 -10.68 -18.54
C GLY A 198 12.41 -11.01 -17.06
N TYR A 199 13.55 -10.62 -16.51
CA TYR A 199 13.94 -10.93 -15.14
C TYR A 199 13.01 -10.34 -14.05
N PRO A 200 12.52 -9.08 -14.15
CA PRO A 200 11.57 -8.54 -13.17
C PRO A 200 10.29 -9.36 -13.03
N ALA A 201 9.83 -9.96 -14.13
CA ALA A 201 8.65 -10.82 -14.16
C ALA A 201 8.81 -12.07 -13.30
N ILE A 202 10.04 -12.61 -13.21
CA ILE A 202 10.34 -13.79 -12.39
C ILE A 202 10.23 -13.41 -10.90
N LEU A 203 10.88 -12.31 -10.51
CA LEU A 203 10.85 -11.85 -9.12
C LEU A 203 9.43 -11.49 -8.65
N ARG A 204 8.64 -10.88 -9.53
CA ARG A 204 7.24 -10.53 -9.26
C ARG A 204 6.37 -11.78 -9.09
N ASP A 205 6.57 -12.79 -9.94
CA ASP A 205 5.85 -14.07 -9.86
C ASP A 205 6.19 -14.80 -8.56
N ASP A 206 7.46 -14.91 -8.22
CA ASP A 206 7.93 -15.54 -6.97
C ASP A 206 7.37 -14.82 -5.73
N GLU A 207 7.37 -13.48 -5.73
CA GLU A 207 6.79 -12.67 -4.65
C GLU A 207 5.29 -12.95 -4.50
N LEU A 208 4.53 -12.91 -5.59
CA LEU A 208 3.09 -13.14 -5.55
C LEU A 208 2.76 -14.57 -5.12
N ARG A 209 3.50 -15.58 -5.58
CA ARG A 209 3.31 -16.97 -5.15
C ARG A 209 3.60 -17.16 -3.66
N GLY A 210 4.66 -16.54 -3.14
CA GLY A 210 4.94 -16.55 -1.70
C GLY A 210 3.82 -15.91 -0.87
N LEU A 211 3.26 -14.79 -1.34
CA LEU A 211 2.12 -14.16 -0.68
C LEU A 211 0.84 -15.01 -0.74
N ILE A 212 0.59 -15.72 -1.86
CA ILE A 212 -0.52 -16.66 -1.98
C ILE A 212 -0.39 -17.79 -0.95
N GLU A 213 0.80 -18.39 -0.83
CA GLU A 213 1.05 -19.46 0.14
C GLU A 213 0.82 -18.99 1.58
N LEU A 214 1.30 -17.79 1.92
CA LEU A 214 1.06 -17.19 3.23
C LEU A 214 -0.44 -16.96 3.49
N ALA A 215 -1.16 -16.39 2.53
CA ALA A 215 -2.60 -16.16 2.67
C ALA A 215 -3.39 -17.46 2.85
N LEU A 216 -3.04 -18.51 2.09
CA LEU A 216 -3.67 -19.83 2.21
C LEU A 216 -3.41 -20.47 3.58
N ALA A 217 -2.20 -20.32 4.12
CA ALA A 217 -1.82 -20.85 5.43
C ALA A 217 -2.53 -20.13 6.59
N CYS A 218 -2.72 -18.80 6.51
CA CYS A 218 -3.44 -18.02 7.52
C CYS A 218 -4.91 -18.46 7.66
N GLY A 219 -5.57 -18.83 6.55
CA GLY A 219 -6.95 -19.31 6.62
C GLY A 219 -7.10 -20.71 7.22
N ASP A 220 -6.04 -21.52 7.30
CA ASP A 220 -6.10 -22.91 7.78
C ASP A 220 -6.01 -23.02 9.30
N THR A 221 -5.44 -22.01 9.97
CA THR A 221 -5.30 -22.00 11.44
C THR A 221 -6.64 -21.89 12.16
N ASP A 222 -7.61 -21.18 11.58
CA ASP A 222 -8.95 -20.99 12.18
C ASP A 222 -9.84 -22.25 12.04
N SER A 223 -9.56 -23.09 11.04
CA SER A 223 -10.25 -24.39 10.85
C SER A 223 -9.76 -25.49 11.80
N ARG A 224 -8.66 -25.28 12.53
CA ARG A 224 -8.08 -26.26 13.46
C ARG A 224 -8.48 -26.05 14.93
N GLU A 225 -9.06 -24.91 15.29
CA GLU A 225 -9.56 -24.64 16.66
C GLU A 225 -11.01 -25.09 16.88
N THR A 226 -11.66 -25.68 15.87
CA THR A 226 -13.05 -26.18 15.94
C THR A 226 -13.20 -27.71 15.88
N CYS A 227 -12.15 -28.48 16.20
CA CYS A 227 -12.24 -29.94 16.39
C CYS A 227 -12.12 -30.35 17.86
#